data_AF-A0AA44JAA3-F1
#
_entry.id   AF-A0AA44JAA3-F1
#
_cell.length_a   1.000
_cell.length_b   1.000
_cell.length_c   1.000
_cell.angle_alpha   90.00
_cell.angle_beta   90.00
_cell.angle_gamma   90.00
#
_symmetry.space_group_name_H-M   'P 1'
#
loop_
_entity.id
_entity.type
_entity.pdbx_description
1 polymer ?
#
loop_
_entity_poly.entity_id
_entity_poly.type
_entity_poly.pdbx_seq_one_letter_code
_entity_poly.pdbx_strand_id
1 'polypeptide(L)'
;MTSISSPVAMRILRHLGRYKFLSISQLVQLRASDEKSVRTRLGDLLTAKMIDRQEFRLGPSAGRLPNIHWLTSKGAEFLEEMEGAAVSGTRSREVTAPHSWHRMLMVDTIMAADRWAETSGQSPLAFSTYMQRQGRTSPTSLKLGDKNAEADGIFRLTDTAGHQRVYVVEVYCSNYSEGRSTFSVTQLEHYISSGGEAFDDQLGLPKGGKAARVLVVCDTPQLRDRLLRTLPKREGMPPLDRMTWQRLHFKAADELGDFGEGWHRIGGAKVGLPV
;
A
#
# COMPACT_ATOMS: atom_id res chain seq x y z
N MET A 1 28.64 15.89 12.97
CA MET A 1 27.27 15.54 13.44
C MET A 1 26.16 16.37 12.80
N THR A 2 26.45 17.47 12.10
CA THR A 2 25.43 18.38 11.51
C THR A 2 24.65 17.83 10.30
N SER A 3 25.11 16.76 9.64
CA SER A 3 24.45 16.30 8.39
C SER A 3 23.15 15.52 8.62
N ILE A 4 23.09 14.69 9.67
CA ILE A 4 21.94 13.81 9.94
C ILE A 4 20.70 14.56 10.44
N SER A 5 20.90 15.71 11.09
CA SER A 5 19.82 16.57 11.59
C SER A 5 19.45 17.70 10.62
N SER A 6 19.99 17.68 9.40
CA SER A 6 19.62 18.68 8.39
C SER A 6 18.13 18.58 8.04
N PRO A 7 17.46 19.68 7.62
CA PRO A 7 16.03 19.65 7.30
C PRO A 7 15.64 18.60 6.25
N VAL A 8 16.50 18.37 5.24
CA VAL A 8 16.29 17.35 4.21
C VAL A 8 16.42 15.94 4.80
N ALA A 9 17.45 15.69 5.61
CA ALA A 9 17.65 14.39 6.25
C ALA A 9 16.47 14.04 7.18
N MET A 10 15.98 15.00 7.96
CA MET A 10 14.81 14.81 8.81
C MET A 10 13.54 14.53 8.01
N ARG A 11 13.30 15.22 6.88
CA ARG A 11 12.18 14.88 5.98
C ARG A 11 12.28 13.46 5.44
N ILE A 12 13.47 13.04 5.00
CA ILE A 12 13.71 11.66 4.54
C ILE A 12 13.38 10.66 5.64
N LEU A 13 13.89 10.86 6.87
CA LEU A 13 13.63 9.96 8.00
C LEU A 13 12.14 9.89 8.33
N ARG A 14 11.42 11.03 8.38
CA ARG A 14 9.96 11.06 8.60
C ARG A 14 9.19 10.29 7.54
N HIS A 15 9.54 10.48 6.27
CA HIS A 15 8.89 9.73 5.18
C HIS A 15 9.17 8.24 5.28
N LEU A 16 10.40 7.83 5.57
CA LEU A 16 10.74 6.42 5.80
C LEU A 16 10.04 5.85 7.04
N GLY A 17 9.86 6.65 8.09
CA GLY A 17 9.11 6.26 9.29
C GLY A 17 7.64 5.95 8.99
N ARG A 18 7.01 6.78 8.14
CA ARG A 18 5.62 6.63 7.69
C ARG A 18 5.46 5.48 6.68
N TYR A 19 6.17 5.53 5.56
CA TYR A 19 5.96 4.64 4.40
C TYR A 19 6.82 3.36 4.41
N LYS A 20 7.73 3.23 5.38
CA LYS A 20 8.65 2.09 5.60
C LYS A 20 9.72 1.88 4.53
N PHE A 21 9.32 1.85 3.26
CA PHE A 21 10.21 1.61 2.12
C PHE A 21 10.05 2.73 1.10
N LEU A 22 11.14 3.39 0.71
CA LEU A 22 11.08 4.44 -0.32
C LEU A 22 12.25 4.37 -1.30
N SER A 23 11.93 4.62 -2.57
CA SER A 23 12.89 4.95 -3.61
C SER A 23 13.23 6.45 -3.62
N ILE A 24 14.26 6.80 -4.38
CA ILE A 24 14.65 8.21 -4.57
C ILE A 24 13.53 9.01 -5.25
N SER A 25 12.90 8.45 -6.29
CA SER A 25 11.81 9.12 -7.01
C SER A 25 10.62 9.38 -6.08
N GLN A 26 10.25 8.43 -5.23
CA GLN A 26 9.18 8.62 -4.23
C GLN A 26 9.55 9.68 -3.19
N LEU A 27 10.80 9.73 -2.71
CA LEU A 27 11.25 10.80 -1.80
C LEU A 27 11.19 12.19 -2.45
N VAL A 28 11.52 12.28 -3.74
CA VAL A 28 11.38 13.53 -4.51
C VAL A 28 9.90 13.89 -4.69
N GLN A 29 9.04 12.92 -5.01
CA GLN A 29 7.59 13.11 -5.14
C GLN A 29 6.93 13.56 -3.82
N LEU A 30 7.44 13.07 -2.69
CA LEU A 30 7.09 13.50 -1.33
C LEU A 30 7.70 14.86 -0.94
N ARG A 31 8.43 15.51 -1.85
CA ARG A 31 9.06 16.82 -1.67
C ARG A 31 10.09 16.84 -0.54
N ALA A 32 10.81 15.73 -0.32
CA ALA A 32 11.92 15.72 0.61
C ALA A 32 13.02 16.73 0.20
N SER A 33 13.38 16.76 -1.08
CA SER A 33 14.18 17.79 -1.78
C SER A 33 14.21 17.47 -3.28
N ASP A 34 14.97 18.23 -4.06
CA ASP A 34 15.48 17.80 -5.36
C ASP A 34 16.29 16.49 -5.29
N GLU A 35 16.38 15.79 -6.42
CA GLU A 35 17.04 14.47 -6.51
C GLU A 35 18.50 14.48 -6.05
N LYS A 36 19.27 15.53 -6.39
CA LYS A 36 20.69 15.63 -6.04
C LYS A 36 20.85 15.70 -4.52
N SER A 37 20.11 16.59 -3.87
CA SER A 37 20.09 16.72 -2.41
C SER A 37 19.61 15.45 -1.71
N VAL A 38 18.57 14.80 -2.23
CA VAL A 38 18.09 13.50 -1.69
C VAL A 38 19.20 12.46 -1.76
N ARG A 39 19.87 12.30 -2.91
CA ARG A 39 20.98 11.34 -3.06
C ARG A 39 22.13 11.60 -2.09
N THR A 40 22.55 12.87 -1.95
CA THR A 40 23.60 13.25 -1.00
C THR A 40 23.21 12.88 0.42
N ARG A 41 21.99 13.23 0.86
CA ARG A 41 21.54 12.98 2.23
C ARG A 41 21.27 11.52 2.52
N LEU A 42 20.80 10.73 1.55
CA LEU A 42 20.75 9.28 1.70
C LEU A 42 22.15 8.69 1.91
N GLY A 43 23.18 9.18 1.22
CA GLY A 43 24.57 8.80 1.45
C GLY A 43 25.01 9.05 2.90
N ASP A 44 24.76 10.27 3.40
CA ASP A 44 25.09 10.64 4.78
C ASP A 44 24.37 9.77 5.82
N LEU A 45 23.07 9.49 5.60
CA LEU A 45 22.25 8.65 6.48
C LEU A 45 22.70 7.18 6.47
N LEU A 46 23.13 6.65 5.32
CA LEU A 46 23.71 5.31 5.19
C LEU A 46 25.04 5.22 5.96
N THR A 47 25.94 6.20 5.80
CA THR A 47 27.20 6.26 6.55
C THR A 47 26.96 6.34 8.05
N ALA A 48 25.94 7.08 8.48
CA ALA A 48 25.54 7.17 9.90
C ALA A 48 24.78 5.94 10.42
N LYS A 49 24.46 4.97 9.55
CA LYS A 49 23.66 3.77 9.82
C LYS A 49 22.23 4.05 10.31
N MET A 50 21.66 5.19 9.92
CA MET A 50 20.27 5.54 10.22
C MET A 50 19.29 4.85 9.28
N ILE A 51 19.74 4.59 8.05
CA ILE A 51 18.97 3.87 7.04
C ILE A 51 19.81 2.74 6.48
N ASP A 52 19.15 1.81 5.81
CA ASP A 52 19.77 0.79 4.99
C ASP A 52 19.13 0.78 3.59
N ARG A 53 19.74 0.07 2.64
CA ARG A 53 19.24 -0.01 1.27
C ARG A 53 19.39 -1.40 0.66
N GLN A 54 18.47 -1.72 -0.24
CA GLN A 54 18.58 -2.86 -1.14
C GLN A 54 18.81 -2.35 -2.56
N GLU A 55 19.86 -2.86 -3.19
CA GLU A 55 20.08 -2.71 -4.63
C GLU A 55 19.58 -3.96 -5.35
N PHE A 56 18.91 -3.78 -6.49
CA PHE A 56 18.50 -4.87 -7.34
C PHE A 56 19.18 -4.74 -8.70
N ARG A 57 19.99 -5.74 -9.04
CA ARG A 57 20.61 -5.87 -10.35
C ARG A 57 19.85 -6.94 -11.12
N LEU A 58 19.21 -6.58 -12.23
CA LEU A 58 18.41 -7.51 -13.04
C LEU A 58 19.23 -8.22 -14.13
N GLY A 59 20.53 -7.89 -14.23
CA GLY A 59 21.45 -8.40 -15.25
C GLY A 59 21.89 -7.33 -16.25
N PRO A 60 22.85 -7.62 -17.14
CA PRO A 60 23.47 -6.63 -18.03
C PRO A 60 22.51 -5.94 -19.02
N SER A 61 21.46 -6.63 -19.46
CA SER A 61 20.50 -6.15 -20.46
C SER A 61 19.17 -5.65 -19.88
N ALA A 62 18.84 -6.03 -18.65
CA ALA A 62 17.56 -5.69 -17.99
C ALA A 62 17.65 -4.47 -17.05
N GLY A 63 18.86 -3.93 -16.85
CA GLY A 63 19.09 -2.74 -16.05
C GLY A 63 19.04 -2.98 -14.54
N ARG A 64 18.59 -1.97 -13.79
CA ARG A 64 18.54 -1.95 -12.32
C ARG A 64 17.16 -1.48 -11.87
N LEU A 65 16.60 -2.11 -10.85
CA LEU A 65 15.42 -1.52 -10.20
C LEU A 65 15.85 -0.32 -9.34
N PRO A 66 14.93 0.62 -9.05
CA PRO A 66 15.16 1.64 -8.05
C PRO A 66 15.63 1.03 -6.74
N ASN A 67 16.66 1.64 -6.14
CA ASN A 67 17.10 1.27 -4.81
C ASN A 67 15.97 1.56 -3.81
N ILE A 68 15.69 0.60 -2.93
CA ILE A 68 14.74 0.78 -1.84
C ILE A 68 15.52 1.09 -0.57
N HIS A 69 15.10 2.12 0.16
CA HIS A 69 15.67 2.53 1.45
C HIS A 69 14.65 2.32 2.57
N TRP A 70 15.13 2.02 3.79
CA TRP A 70 14.30 1.88 5.00
C TRP A 70 15.06 2.32 6.25
N LEU A 71 14.32 2.63 7.33
CA LEU A 71 14.93 2.90 8.64
C LEU A 71 15.53 1.64 9.25
N THR A 72 16.77 1.73 9.73
CA THR A 72 17.33 0.75 10.68
C THR A 72 16.69 0.93 12.06
N SER A 73 16.93 0.01 13.01
CA SER A 73 16.51 0.22 14.40
C SER A 73 17.06 1.53 14.97
N LYS A 74 18.35 1.81 14.72
CA LYS A 74 19.01 3.05 15.15
C LYS A 74 18.33 4.31 14.58
N GLY A 75 17.98 4.30 13.29
CA GLY A 75 17.30 5.45 12.67
C GLY A 75 15.85 5.61 13.16
N ALA A 76 15.18 4.52 13.49
CA ALA A 76 13.84 4.54 14.07
C ALA A 76 13.85 5.09 15.50
N GLU A 77 14.75 4.61 16.35
CA GLU A 77 14.95 5.11 17.72
C GLU A 77 15.29 6.61 17.72
N PHE A 78 16.20 7.04 16.83
CA PHE A 78 16.54 8.45 16.68
C PHE A 78 15.33 9.30 16.26
N LEU A 79 14.51 8.81 15.32
CA LEU A 79 13.32 9.55 14.89
C LEU A 79 12.25 9.60 15.99
N GLU A 80 12.08 8.52 16.74
CA GLU A 80 11.17 8.46 17.89
C GLU A 80 11.56 9.47 18.97
N GLU A 81 12.84 9.57 19.31
CA GLU A 81 13.36 10.58 20.26
C GLU A 81 13.05 12.02 19.78
N MET A 82 13.19 12.27 18.49
CA MET A 82 12.98 13.61 17.91
C MET A 82 11.50 13.99 17.78
N GLU A 83 10.60 13.04 17.53
CA GLU A 83 9.17 13.30 17.27
C GLU A 83 8.29 13.03 18.49
N GLY A 84 8.80 12.36 19.53
CA GLY A 84 8.02 11.98 20.71
C GLY A 84 6.91 10.97 20.43
N ALA A 85 6.99 10.25 19.30
CA ALA A 85 6.00 9.28 18.85
C ALA A 85 6.70 7.99 18.43
N ALA A 86 6.08 6.85 18.74
CA ALA A 86 6.65 5.54 18.47
C ALA A 86 6.92 5.34 16.96
N VAL A 87 8.17 5.02 16.62
CA VAL A 87 8.57 4.72 15.24
C VAL A 87 9.13 3.31 15.19
N SER A 88 8.43 2.42 14.48
CA SER A 88 8.96 1.09 14.23
C SER A 88 9.99 1.10 13.08
N GLY A 89 11.19 0.58 13.38
CA GLY A 89 12.17 0.20 12.37
C GLY A 89 11.64 -0.94 11.48
N THR A 90 12.21 -1.07 10.29
CA THR A 90 11.76 -2.08 9.33
C THR A 90 12.68 -3.30 9.40
N ARG A 91 12.13 -4.47 9.75
CA ARG A 91 12.90 -5.73 9.70
C ARG A 91 12.94 -6.22 8.26
N SER A 92 13.99 -5.85 7.51
CA SER A 92 14.16 -6.35 6.15
C SER A 92 14.62 -7.81 6.19
N ARG A 93 13.77 -8.74 5.74
CA ARG A 93 14.23 -9.99 5.12
C ARG A 93 14.71 -9.66 3.72
N GLU A 94 15.68 -10.42 3.18
CA GLU A 94 16.14 -10.28 1.80
C GLU A 94 14.95 -10.09 0.84
N VAL A 95 14.92 -8.92 0.18
CA VAL A 95 13.85 -8.55 -0.73
C VAL A 95 14.24 -9.10 -2.09
N THR A 96 13.42 -9.96 -2.66
CA THR A 96 13.59 -10.40 -4.05
C THR A 96 13.09 -9.32 -5.00
N ALA A 97 13.53 -9.33 -6.26
CA ALA A 97 13.06 -8.36 -7.26
C ALA A 97 11.52 -8.32 -7.39
N PRO A 98 10.79 -9.45 -7.39
CA PRO A 98 9.32 -9.39 -7.42
C PRO A 98 8.70 -8.77 -6.17
N HIS A 99 9.25 -9.04 -4.97
CA HIS A 99 8.81 -8.37 -3.75
C HIS A 99 9.09 -6.85 -3.78
N SER A 100 10.12 -6.42 -4.51
CA SER A 100 10.45 -5.00 -4.70
C SER A 100 9.33 -4.27 -5.44
N TRP A 101 8.91 -4.76 -6.61
CA TRP A 101 7.81 -4.14 -7.39
C TRP A 101 6.52 -4.05 -6.58
N HIS A 102 6.15 -5.14 -5.91
CA HIS A 102 4.96 -5.20 -5.07
C HIS A 102 4.98 -4.14 -3.96
N ARG A 103 6.11 -4.02 -3.24
CA ARG A 103 6.26 -3.00 -2.19
C ARG A 103 6.22 -1.58 -2.75
N MET A 104 6.85 -1.33 -3.90
CA MET A 104 6.83 -0.01 -4.51
C MET A 104 5.42 0.39 -4.95
N LEU A 105 4.66 -0.54 -5.57
CA LEU A 105 3.27 -0.28 -5.93
C LEU A 105 2.39 -0.05 -4.70
N MET A 106 2.60 -0.82 -3.62
CA MET A 106 1.90 -0.59 -2.35
C MET A 106 2.21 0.80 -1.79
N VAL A 107 3.47 1.23 -1.81
CA VAL A 107 3.88 2.56 -1.34
C VAL A 107 3.29 3.67 -2.21
N ASP A 108 3.30 3.53 -3.53
CA ASP A 108 2.66 4.49 -4.44
C ASP A 108 1.15 4.59 -4.18
N THR A 109 0.51 3.46 -3.88
CA THR A 109 -0.91 3.39 -3.50
C THR A 109 -1.18 4.14 -2.19
N ILE A 110 -0.34 3.97 -1.17
CA ILE A 110 -0.46 4.72 0.10
C ILE A 110 -0.26 6.22 -0.15
N MET A 111 0.77 6.61 -0.90
CA MET A 111 1.07 8.01 -1.21
C MET A 111 -0.07 8.69 -1.99
N ALA A 112 -0.72 7.96 -2.90
CA ALA A 112 -1.88 8.43 -3.63
C ALA A 112 -3.10 8.61 -2.71
N ALA A 113 -3.36 7.64 -1.83
CA ALA A 113 -4.43 7.71 -0.84
C ALA A 113 -4.22 8.84 0.19
N ASP A 114 -3.00 9.00 0.72
CA ASP A 114 -2.62 10.09 1.62
C ASP A 114 -2.92 11.45 1.00
N ARG A 115 -2.46 11.65 -0.25
CA ARG A 115 -2.67 12.90 -0.99
C ARG A 115 -4.15 13.16 -1.26
N TRP A 116 -4.90 12.13 -1.64
CA TRP A 116 -6.34 12.26 -1.83
C TRP A 116 -7.03 12.66 -0.53
N ALA A 117 -6.72 11.99 0.60
CA ALA A 117 -7.30 12.33 1.89
C ALA A 117 -7.01 13.80 2.27
N GLU A 118 -5.76 14.25 2.11
CA GLU A 118 -5.36 15.64 2.37
C GLU A 118 -6.10 16.64 1.47
N THR A 119 -6.08 16.41 0.15
CA THR A 119 -6.65 17.36 -0.83
C THR A 119 -8.17 17.42 -0.84
N SER A 120 -8.83 16.36 -0.35
CA SER A 120 -10.29 16.30 -0.21
C SER A 120 -10.80 16.72 1.17
N GLY A 121 -9.91 17.16 2.08
CA GLY A 121 -10.28 17.64 3.41
C GLY A 121 -10.74 16.54 4.37
N GLN A 122 -10.40 15.28 4.08
CA GLN A 122 -10.67 14.15 4.97
C GLN A 122 -9.66 14.10 6.12
N SER A 123 -9.90 13.26 7.12
CA SER A 123 -8.90 13.05 8.17
C SER A 123 -7.60 12.47 7.59
N PRO A 124 -6.43 12.72 8.22
CA PRO A 124 -5.19 12.07 7.82
C PRO A 124 -5.36 10.56 7.72
N LEU A 125 -4.86 9.97 6.64
CA LEU A 125 -4.97 8.53 6.43
C LEU A 125 -4.16 7.79 7.50
N ALA A 126 -4.84 6.92 8.22
CA ALA A 126 -4.21 5.89 9.03
C ALA A 126 -4.12 4.61 8.20
N PHE A 127 -2.99 3.91 8.25
CA PHE A 127 -2.84 2.67 7.53
C PHE A 127 -2.00 1.63 8.27
N SER A 128 -2.32 0.36 7.99
CA SER A 128 -1.50 -0.79 8.32
C SER A 128 -1.17 -1.57 7.06
N THR A 129 0.03 -2.16 7.00
CA THR A 129 0.46 -2.97 5.85
C THR A 129 1.17 -4.23 6.30
N TYR A 130 1.20 -5.25 5.45
CA TYR A 130 1.98 -6.47 5.69
C TYR A 130 3.48 -6.18 5.92
N MET A 131 3.97 -5.06 5.40
CA MET A 131 5.35 -4.59 5.56
C MET A 131 5.70 -4.22 7.01
N GLN A 132 4.70 -4.00 7.87
CA GLN A 132 4.86 -3.71 9.29
C GLN A 132 4.80 -4.96 10.17
N ARG A 133 4.74 -6.16 9.58
CA ARG A 133 4.65 -7.44 10.31
C ARG A 133 5.76 -7.57 11.36
N GLN A 134 5.33 -7.85 12.59
CA GLN A 134 6.21 -8.20 13.70
C GLN A 134 5.91 -9.63 14.16
N GLY A 135 6.92 -10.50 14.13
CA GLY A 135 6.76 -11.90 14.48
C GLY A 135 5.88 -12.67 13.47
N ARG A 136 4.98 -13.51 13.97
CA ARG A 136 4.14 -14.39 13.14
C ARG A 136 2.81 -13.75 12.71
N THR A 137 2.35 -12.70 13.39
CA THR A 137 1.05 -12.08 13.13
C THR A 137 1.22 -10.85 12.23
N SER A 138 0.46 -10.82 11.14
CA SER A 138 0.40 -9.65 10.26
C SER A 138 -0.66 -8.67 10.76
N PRO A 139 -0.39 -7.34 10.80
CA PRO A 139 -1.39 -6.36 11.23
C PRO A 139 -2.58 -6.25 10.26
N THR A 140 -2.47 -6.86 9.08
CA THR A 140 -3.51 -6.89 8.05
C THR A 140 -4.18 -8.27 7.92
N SER A 141 -3.99 -9.16 8.92
CA SER A 141 -4.64 -10.46 8.97
C SER A 141 -6.14 -10.33 9.27
N LEU A 142 -6.98 -10.94 8.44
CA LEU A 142 -8.44 -10.94 8.53
C LEU A 142 -8.94 -12.37 8.63
N LYS A 143 -9.77 -12.65 9.65
CA LYS A 143 -10.52 -13.90 9.75
C LYS A 143 -11.87 -13.73 9.05
N LEU A 144 -12.03 -14.39 7.91
CA LEU A 144 -13.18 -14.26 7.02
C LEU A 144 -13.91 -15.61 6.96
N GLY A 145 -14.83 -15.82 7.91
CA GLY A 145 -15.45 -17.13 8.15
C GLY A 145 -14.41 -18.15 8.64
N ASP A 146 -14.33 -19.29 7.96
CA ASP A 146 -13.37 -20.36 8.27
C ASP A 146 -11.98 -20.15 7.62
N LYS A 147 -11.80 -19.04 6.90
CA LYS A 147 -10.55 -18.73 6.19
C LYS A 147 -9.82 -17.56 6.83
N ASN A 148 -8.50 -17.58 6.78
CA ASN A 148 -7.67 -16.42 7.07
C ASN A 148 -7.18 -15.81 5.74
N ALA A 149 -7.32 -14.51 5.61
CA ALA A 149 -6.71 -13.71 4.55
C ALA A 149 -5.70 -12.75 5.17
N GLU A 150 -4.65 -12.41 4.44
CA GLU A 150 -3.71 -11.34 4.79
C GLU A 150 -3.80 -10.32 3.66
N ALA A 151 -4.31 -9.13 3.96
CA ALA A 151 -4.36 -8.05 2.98
C ALA A 151 -3.01 -7.37 2.85
N ASP A 152 -2.71 -6.77 1.71
CA ASP A 152 -1.50 -5.96 1.57
C ASP A 152 -1.55 -4.68 2.43
N GLY A 153 -2.72 -4.07 2.51
CA GLY A 153 -2.95 -2.87 3.31
C GLY A 153 -4.37 -2.79 3.88
N ILE A 154 -4.51 -2.07 4.99
CA ILE A 154 -5.80 -1.62 5.54
C ILE A 154 -5.68 -0.12 5.79
N PHE A 155 -6.50 0.66 5.08
CA PHE A 155 -6.55 2.11 5.14
C PHE A 155 -7.80 2.54 5.91
N ARG A 156 -7.65 3.56 6.74
CA ARG A 156 -8.71 4.12 7.58
C ARG A 156 -8.65 5.63 7.53
N LEU A 157 -9.81 6.25 7.37
CA LEU A 157 -9.99 7.69 7.45
C LEU A 157 -11.42 8.01 7.84
N THR A 158 -11.67 9.29 8.12
CA THR A 158 -12.99 9.85 8.31
C THR A 158 -13.29 10.78 7.15
N ASP A 159 -14.41 10.56 6.49
CA ASP A 159 -14.89 11.42 5.41
C ASP A 159 -15.39 12.77 5.95
N THR A 160 -15.60 13.73 5.06
CA THR A 160 -16.07 15.10 5.38
C THR A 160 -17.47 15.13 5.98
N ALA A 161 -18.26 14.07 5.80
CA ALA A 161 -19.55 13.86 6.47
C ALA A 161 -19.41 13.20 7.85
N GLY A 162 -18.18 12.96 8.33
CA GLY A 162 -17.90 12.37 9.64
C GLY A 162 -18.00 10.85 9.71
N HIS A 163 -18.16 10.15 8.58
CA HIS A 163 -18.23 8.70 8.56
C HIS A 163 -16.85 8.05 8.54
N GLN A 164 -16.68 7.02 9.36
CA GLN A 164 -15.52 6.14 9.27
C GLN A 164 -15.55 5.35 7.95
N ARG A 165 -14.46 5.45 7.18
CA ARG A 165 -14.22 4.69 5.95
C ARG A 165 -13.06 3.75 6.15
N VAL A 166 -13.26 2.50 5.76
CA VAL A 166 -12.23 1.46 5.81
C VAL A 166 -12.07 0.88 4.41
N TYR A 167 -10.83 0.83 3.95
CA TYR A 167 -10.46 0.25 2.67
C TYR A 167 -9.43 -0.85 2.90
N VAL A 168 -9.76 -2.07 2.47
CA VAL A 168 -8.79 -3.16 2.37
C VAL A 168 -8.12 -3.05 1.00
N VAL A 169 -6.80 -3.14 0.96
CA VAL A 169 -6.01 -2.88 -0.24
C VAL A 169 -5.26 -4.14 -0.63
N GLU A 170 -5.34 -4.48 -1.91
CA GLU A 170 -4.55 -5.54 -2.54
C GLU A 170 -3.84 -4.96 -3.77
N VAL A 171 -2.55 -5.27 -3.94
CA VAL A 171 -1.76 -4.83 -5.07
C VAL A 171 -1.25 -6.02 -5.89
N TYR A 172 -1.36 -5.93 -7.20
CA TYR A 172 -0.94 -7.02 -8.11
C TYR A 172 0.01 -6.50 -9.17
N CYS A 173 1.16 -7.16 -9.32
CA CYS A 173 2.18 -6.80 -10.31
C CYS A 173 2.28 -7.87 -11.39
N SER A 174 2.15 -7.52 -12.66
CA SER A 174 2.34 -8.38 -13.83
C SER A 174 3.61 -9.24 -13.74
N ASN A 175 4.77 -8.69 -13.40
CA ASN A 175 6.00 -9.49 -13.27
C ASN A 175 6.05 -10.44 -12.04
N TYR A 176 5.06 -10.36 -11.15
CA TYR A 176 4.87 -11.26 -10.00
C TYR A 176 3.66 -12.19 -10.21
N SER A 177 2.64 -11.73 -10.95
CA SER A 177 1.32 -12.33 -11.10
C SER A 177 1.10 -12.95 -12.48
N GLU A 178 1.76 -12.45 -13.53
CA GLU A 178 1.71 -12.98 -14.89
C GLU A 178 2.89 -13.92 -15.13
N GLY A 179 2.68 -15.15 -14.68
CA GLY A 179 3.56 -16.26 -15.04
C GLY A 179 3.00 -17.61 -14.61
N ARG A 180 2.41 -17.73 -13.40
CA ARG A 180 2.06 -19.05 -12.84
C ARG A 180 0.93 -19.09 -11.81
N SER A 181 0.31 -17.99 -11.40
CA SER A 181 -0.54 -18.05 -10.20
C SER A 181 -1.98 -17.61 -10.45
N THR A 182 -2.92 -18.49 -10.11
CA THR A 182 -4.30 -18.16 -9.78
C THR A 182 -4.40 -17.34 -8.49
N PHE A 183 -3.27 -16.90 -7.91
CA PHE A 183 -3.15 -16.38 -6.56
C PHE A 183 -3.94 -15.09 -6.35
N SER A 184 -3.80 -14.11 -7.27
CA SER A 184 -4.56 -12.86 -7.19
C SER A 184 -6.06 -13.12 -7.21
N VAL A 185 -6.49 -14.05 -8.05
CA VAL A 185 -7.88 -14.48 -8.11
C VAL A 185 -8.28 -15.15 -6.80
N THR A 186 -7.53 -16.16 -6.32
CA THR A 186 -7.78 -16.92 -5.08
C THR A 186 -7.87 -16.03 -3.84
N GLN A 187 -7.02 -15.02 -3.73
CA GLN A 187 -7.04 -14.07 -2.61
C GLN A 187 -8.31 -13.21 -2.65
N LEU A 188 -8.69 -12.72 -3.83
CA LEU A 188 -9.95 -11.97 -4.00
C LEU A 188 -11.20 -12.82 -3.73
N GLU A 189 -11.15 -14.14 -3.97
CA GLU A 189 -12.28 -15.04 -3.65
C GLU A 189 -12.64 -15.00 -2.16
N HIS A 190 -11.66 -14.81 -1.27
CA HIS A 190 -11.90 -14.77 0.17
C HIS A 190 -12.79 -13.58 0.55
N TYR A 191 -12.56 -12.42 -0.08
CA TYR A 191 -13.40 -11.23 0.13
C TYR A 191 -14.77 -11.38 -0.50
N ILE A 192 -14.86 -12.04 -1.65
CA ILE A 192 -16.13 -12.24 -2.36
C ILE A 192 -17.03 -13.27 -1.65
N SER A 193 -16.42 -14.33 -1.10
CA SER A 193 -17.14 -15.46 -0.52
C SER A 193 -17.58 -15.27 0.93
N SER A 194 -16.90 -14.40 1.69
CA SER A 194 -17.13 -14.26 3.14
C SER A 194 -18.37 -13.47 3.55
N GLY A 195 -19.04 -12.80 2.59
CA GLY A 195 -20.21 -11.98 2.88
C GLY A 195 -19.85 -10.65 3.57
N GLY A 196 -20.74 -9.66 3.48
CA GLY A 196 -20.42 -8.27 3.86
C GLY A 196 -20.29 -8.02 5.36
N GLU A 197 -21.12 -8.65 6.19
CA GLU A 197 -21.19 -8.36 7.63
C GLU A 197 -19.98 -8.90 8.40
N ALA A 198 -19.59 -10.17 8.19
CA ALA A 198 -18.41 -10.75 8.84
C ALA A 198 -17.11 -10.01 8.47
N PHE A 199 -17.04 -9.48 7.25
CA PHE A 199 -15.93 -8.65 6.77
C PHE A 199 -15.87 -7.30 7.53
N ASP A 200 -17.01 -6.65 7.72
CA ASP A 200 -17.11 -5.37 8.42
C ASP A 200 -16.84 -5.53 9.94
N ASP A 201 -17.33 -6.60 10.55
CA ASP A 201 -17.12 -6.94 11.96
C ASP A 201 -15.64 -7.15 12.28
N GLN A 202 -14.93 -7.92 11.45
CA GLN A 202 -13.50 -8.18 11.63
C GLN A 202 -12.65 -6.91 11.49
N LEU A 203 -13.13 -5.93 10.72
CA LEU A 203 -12.48 -4.62 10.57
C LEU A 203 -12.84 -3.65 11.71
N GLY A 204 -13.69 -4.05 12.66
CA GLY A 204 -14.08 -3.26 13.82
C GLY A 204 -14.81 -1.98 13.43
N LEU A 205 -15.64 -2.02 12.38
CA LEU A 205 -16.42 -0.85 11.97
C LEU A 205 -17.45 -0.50 13.07
N PRO A 206 -17.49 0.76 13.57
CA PRO A 206 -18.43 1.16 14.61
C PRO A 206 -19.86 1.20 14.07
N LYS A 207 -20.85 1.21 14.98
CA LYS A 207 -22.25 1.51 14.62
C LYS A 207 -22.32 2.92 13.98
N GLY A 208 -22.60 2.98 12.68
CA GLY A 208 -22.55 4.21 11.87
C GLY A 208 -21.40 4.28 10.85
N GLY A 209 -20.44 3.36 10.94
CA GLY A 209 -19.44 3.12 9.90
C GLY A 209 -20.07 2.68 8.58
N LYS A 210 -19.37 2.92 7.48
CA LYS A 210 -19.84 2.50 6.15
C LYS A 210 -19.13 1.21 5.77
N ALA A 211 -19.87 0.35 5.05
CA ALA A 211 -19.37 -0.91 4.53
C ALA A 211 -17.96 -0.76 3.93
N ALA A 212 -17.02 -1.60 4.40
CA ALA A 212 -15.66 -1.58 3.92
C ALA A 212 -15.60 -1.92 2.42
N ARG A 213 -14.67 -1.27 1.71
CA ARG A 213 -14.40 -1.50 0.30
C ARG A 213 -13.07 -2.21 0.14
N VAL A 214 -12.94 -2.99 -0.93
CA VAL A 214 -11.68 -3.62 -1.34
C VAL A 214 -11.15 -2.85 -2.54
N LEU A 215 -10.01 -2.19 -2.38
CA LEU A 215 -9.29 -1.48 -3.43
C LEU A 215 -8.23 -2.41 -4.01
N VAL A 216 -8.34 -2.69 -5.30
CA VAL A 216 -7.42 -3.54 -6.04
C VAL A 216 -6.63 -2.68 -7.00
N VAL A 217 -5.30 -2.61 -6.80
CA VAL A 217 -4.41 -1.83 -7.65
C VAL A 217 -3.51 -2.77 -8.44
N CYS A 218 -3.59 -2.70 -9.76
CA CYS A 218 -2.72 -3.45 -10.65
C CYS A 218 -1.59 -2.57 -11.16
N ASP A 219 -0.39 -3.13 -11.36
CA ASP A 219 0.72 -2.39 -11.96
C ASP A 219 0.44 -1.95 -13.41
N THR A 220 -0.42 -2.69 -14.11
CA THR A 220 -0.76 -2.47 -15.51
C THR A 220 -2.27 -2.45 -15.74
N PRO A 221 -2.76 -1.64 -16.70
CA PRO A 221 -4.14 -1.69 -17.16
C PRO A 221 -4.56 -3.07 -17.70
N GLN A 222 -3.64 -3.79 -18.35
CA GLN A 222 -3.90 -5.12 -18.91
C GLN A 222 -4.24 -6.13 -17.82
N LEU A 223 -3.50 -6.13 -16.70
CA LEU A 223 -3.78 -6.98 -15.55
C LEU A 223 -5.12 -6.62 -14.89
N ARG A 224 -5.40 -5.32 -14.70
CA ARG A 224 -6.69 -4.83 -14.19
C ARG A 224 -7.85 -5.36 -15.05
N ASP A 225 -7.77 -5.16 -16.35
CA ASP A 225 -8.84 -5.54 -17.29
C ASP A 225 -8.99 -7.05 -17.39
N ARG A 226 -7.88 -7.80 -17.27
CA ARG A 226 -7.92 -9.26 -17.17
C ARG A 226 -8.69 -9.68 -15.91
N LEU A 227 -8.36 -9.15 -14.74
CA LEU A 227 -9.05 -9.49 -13.48
C LEU A 227 -10.54 -9.17 -13.56
N LEU A 228 -10.90 -7.99 -14.05
CA LEU A 228 -12.30 -7.57 -14.26
C LEU A 228 -13.09 -8.56 -15.15
N ARG A 229 -12.44 -9.15 -16.17
CA ARG A 229 -13.07 -10.12 -17.08
C ARG A 229 -13.10 -11.55 -16.55
N THR A 230 -12.06 -11.99 -15.85
CA THR A 230 -11.89 -13.41 -15.47
C THR A 230 -12.46 -13.74 -14.10
N LEU A 231 -12.37 -12.82 -13.14
CA LEU A 231 -12.85 -13.04 -11.79
C LEU A 231 -14.33 -13.48 -11.73
N PRO A 232 -15.29 -12.81 -12.39
CA PRO A 232 -16.70 -13.22 -12.32
C PRO A 232 -17.03 -14.52 -13.08
N LYS A 233 -16.11 -15.01 -13.92
CA LYS A 233 -16.30 -16.25 -14.71
C LYS A 233 -15.77 -17.49 -14.00
N ARG A 234 -15.18 -17.32 -12.81
CA ARG A 234 -14.57 -18.42 -12.09
C ARG A 234 -15.63 -19.29 -11.41
N GLU A 235 -15.37 -20.59 -11.39
CA GLU A 235 -16.22 -21.56 -10.71
C GLU A 235 -16.36 -21.22 -9.21
N GLY A 236 -17.59 -21.32 -8.69
CA GLY A 236 -17.89 -20.99 -7.29
C GLY A 236 -18.12 -19.51 -6.99
N MET A 237 -17.97 -18.61 -7.97
CA MET A 237 -18.27 -17.20 -7.78
C MET A 237 -19.78 -16.92 -7.69
N PRO A 238 -20.21 -16.00 -6.80
CA PRO A 238 -21.62 -15.65 -6.69
C PRO A 238 -22.12 -14.85 -7.90
N PRO A 239 -23.45 -14.82 -8.15
CA PRO A 239 -24.05 -13.96 -9.17
C PRO A 239 -23.65 -12.49 -9.03
N LEU A 240 -23.56 -11.77 -10.17
CA LEU A 240 -23.07 -10.40 -10.24
C LEU A 240 -23.94 -9.36 -9.52
N ASP A 241 -25.20 -9.68 -9.24
CA ASP A 241 -26.13 -8.84 -8.49
C ASP A 241 -25.86 -8.82 -6.98
N ARG A 242 -24.99 -9.72 -6.47
CA ARG A 242 -24.61 -9.71 -5.06
C ARG A 242 -23.82 -8.46 -4.70
N MET A 243 -24.19 -7.86 -3.56
CA MET A 243 -23.57 -6.65 -3.02
C MET A 243 -22.05 -6.77 -2.80
N THR A 244 -21.51 -7.98 -2.62
CA THR A 244 -20.07 -8.17 -2.45
C THR A 244 -19.26 -7.67 -3.65
N TRP A 245 -19.79 -7.79 -4.87
CA TRP A 245 -19.13 -7.27 -6.07
C TRP A 245 -19.01 -5.74 -6.06
N GLN A 246 -19.98 -5.04 -5.46
CA GLN A 246 -19.96 -3.58 -5.36
C GLN A 246 -18.89 -3.05 -4.39
N ARG A 247 -18.30 -3.92 -3.56
CA ARG A 247 -17.21 -3.58 -2.65
C ARG A 247 -15.86 -3.56 -3.35
N LEU A 248 -15.68 -4.29 -4.44
CA LEU A 248 -14.41 -4.35 -5.17
C LEU A 248 -14.29 -3.19 -6.16
N HIS A 249 -13.19 -2.46 -6.04
CA HIS A 249 -12.88 -1.28 -6.83
C HIS A 249 -11.48 -1.44 -7.41
N PHE A 250 -11.34 -1.33 -8.72
CA PHE A 250 -10.10 -1.63 -9.43
C PHE A 250 -9.49 -0.37 -10.05
N LYS A 251 -8.17 -0.24 -9.97
CA LYS A 251 -7.37 0.75 -10.71
C LYS A 251 -6.08 0.12 -11.21
N ALA A 252 -5.51 0.71 -12.24
CA ALA A 252 -4.12 0.51 -12.61
C ALA A 252 -3.22 1.59 -11.99
N ALA A 253 -1.92 1.33 -11.89
CA ALA A 253 -0.96 2.21 -11.23
C ALA A 253 -0.90 3.61 -11.87
N ASP A 254 -1.04 3.70 -13.19
CA ASP A 254 -1.10 4.96 -13.95
C ASP A 254 -2.38 5.78 -13.68
N GLU A 255 -3.43 5.16 -13.12
CA GLU A 255 -4.67 5.83 -12.73
C GLU A 255 -4.66 6.35 -11.29
N LEU A 256 -3.60 6.12 -10.51
CA LEU A 256 -3.52 6.53 -9.10
C LEU A 256 -3.39 8.04 -8.90
N GLY A 257 -3.06 8.80 -9.96
CA GLY A 257 -3.00 10.27 -9.90
C GLY A 257 -4.33 10.92 -9.50
N ASP A 258 -5.44 10.27 -9.81
CA ASP A 258 -6.79 10.61 -9.36
C ASP A 258 -7.33 9.49 -8.48
N PHE A 259 -6.79 9.38 -7.26
CA PHE A 259 -7.13 8.28 -6.35
C PHE A 259 -8.60 8.33 -5.90
N GLY A 260 -9.25 9.49 -5.87
CA GLY A 260 -10.63 9.62 -5.42
C GLY A 260 -11.64 9.10 -6.44
N GLU A 261 -11.36 9.22 -7.73
CA GLU A 261 -12.34 8.99 -8.78
C GLU A 261 -11.94 7.87 -9.76
N GLY A 262 -12.87 7.49 -10.65
CA GLY A 262 -12.55 6.64 -11.79
C GLY A 262 -12.22 5.17 -11.45
N TRP A 263 -12.63 4.67 -10.29
CA TRP A 263 -12.45 3.27 -9.92
C TRP A 263 -13.38 2.36 -10.70
N HIS A 264 -12.84 1.32 -11.32
CA HIS A 264 -13.61 0.36 -12.11
C HIS A 264 -14.32 -0.64 -11.19
N ARG A 265 -15.55 -1.03 -11.54
CA ARG A 265 -16.30 -2.11 -10.89
C ARG A 265 -16.54 -3.26 -11.86
N ILE A 266 -16.67 -4.46 -11.32
CA ILE A 266 -17.07 -5.62 -12.12
C ILE A 266 -18.50 -5.42 -12.62
N GLY A 267 -18.69 -5.47 -13.94
CA GLY A 267 -20.01 -5.35 -14.58
C GLY A 267 -20.68 -3.98 -14.43
N GLY A 268 -19.95 -2.95 -13.99
CA GLY A 268 -20.52 -1.63 -13.68
C GLY A 268 -19.71 -0.46 -14.22
N ALA A 269 -20.26 0.74 -14.04
CA ALA A 269 -19.59 1.98 -14.38
C ALA A 269 -18.39 2.26 -13.44
N LYS A 270 -17.52 3.17 -13.87
CA LYS A 270 -16.51 3.77 -12.99
C LYS A 270 -17.19 4.58 -11.89
N VAL A 271 -16.60 4.61 -10.70
CA VAL A 271 -17.16 5.29 -9.54
C VAL A 271 -16.12 6.07 -8.75
N GLY A 272 -16.60 7.05 -7.99
CA GLY A 272 -15.85 7.75 -6.97
C GLY A 272 -15.84 7.03 -5.61
N LEU A 273 -14.76 7.27 -4.87
CA LEU A 273 -14.71 7.05 -3.44
C LEU A 273 -15.37 8.24 -2.74
N PRO A 274 -16.13 7.97 -1.66
CA PRO A 274 -16.79 9.02 -0.92
C PRO A 274 -15.76 9.95 -0.29
N VAL A 275 -16.05 11.24 -0.40
CA VAL A 275 -15.38 12.34 0.31
C VAL A 275 -16.24 12.78 1.47
#